data_AF-A0A8K0MFJ4-F1
#
_entry.id   AF-A0A8K0MFJ4-F1
#
_cell.length_a   1.000
_cell.length_b   1.000
_cell.length_c   1.000
_cell.angle_alpha   90.00
_cell.angle_beta   90.00
_cell.angle_gamma   90.00
#
_symmetry.space_group_name_H-M   'P 1'
#
loop_
_entity.id
_entity.type
_entity.pdbx_description
1 polymer ?
#
loop_
_entity_poly.entity_id
_entity_poly.type
_entity_poly.pdbx_seq_one_letter_code
_entity_poly.pdbx_strand_id
1 'polypeptide(L)'
;MLQLGESPKVMRGWLTIYTSDDPRSQFVKLSVRKQLQLRIEELRNKYRDEKLSLVLTGHSLGASLSVLSAFDLVENGIVSDIPVSAIIFGSPNVGNKAFDERLEKYKNLKVLHVKNTIDLITHYPGRLFGYVDTGIELVIDTRKSPSLKDSKNPSDWHNLQAILHVVAGWNGEKGEFELKVKRSLALVNKSCELLKDEYLVPGSWWIEKNKGLVLDEEIGDWVLAPPSDEDLPHPEF
;
A
#
# COMPACT_ATOMS: atom_id res chain seq x y z
N MET A 1 -3.79 36.57 -22.34
CA MET A 1 -4.09 35.88 -21.07
C MET A 1 -3.19 34.66 -20.99
N LEU A 2 -2.22 34.65 -20.08
CA LEU A 2 -1.48 33.42 -19.75
C LEU A 2 -2.47 32.52 -18.99
N GLN A 3 -2.75 31.33 -19.50
CA GLN A 3 -3.37 30.29 -18.68
C GLN A 3 -2.40 30.00 -17.53
N LEU A 4 -2.69 30.52 -16.34
CA LEU A 4 -2.11 29.99 -15.11
C LEU A 4 -2.57 28.54 -15.04
N GLY A 5 -1.68 27.60 -15.37
CA GLY A 5 -1.97 26.17 -15.26
C GLY A 5 -2.47 25.84 -13.86
N GLU A 6 -3.39 24.89 -13.73
CA GLU A 6 -3.85 24.42 -12.42
C GLU A 6 -2.66 23.99 -11.55
N SER A 7 -2.74 24.29 -10.25
CA SER A 7 -1.75 23.80 -9.30
C SER A 7 -1.96 22.31 -8.98
N PRO A 8 -0.87 21.54 -8.78
CA PRO A 8 -0.96 20.18 -8.26
C PRO A 8 -1.70 20.15 -6.91
N LYS A 9 -2.70 19.27 -6.79
CA LYS A 9 -3.48 19.06 -5.57
C LYS A 9 -3.62 17.57 -5.31
N VAL A 10 -3.57 17.20 -4.04
CA VAL A 10 -3.80 15.83 -3.57
C VAL A 10 -4.95 15.81 -2.56
N MET A 11 -5.54 14.64 -2.31
CA MET A 11 -6.63 14.54 -1.34
C MET A 11 -6.16 14.97 0.05
N ARG A 12 -6.94 15.84 0.69
CA ARG A 12 -6.64 16.41 2.01
C ARG A 12 -6.32 15.34 3.06
N GLY A 13 -7.09 14.24 3.10
CA GLY A 13 -6.88 13.17 4.08
C GLY A 13 -5.51 12.51 3.98
N TRP A 14 -5.05 12.20 2.76
CA TRP A 14 -3.73 11.62 2.53
C TRP A 14 -2.63 12.59 2.97
N LEU A 15 -2.78 13.86 2.60
CA LEU A 15 -1.82 14.91 2.95
C LEU A 15 -1.75 15.12 4.46
N THR A 16 -2.90 15.20 5.14
CA THR A 16 -2.96 15.35 6.60
C THR A 16 -2.23 14.22 7.31
N ILE A 17 -2.49 12.95 6.94
CA ILE A 17 -1.77 11.81 7.53
C ILE A 17 -0.26 11.92 7.27
N TYR A 18 0.13 12.34 6.07
CA TYR A 18 1.53 12.41 5.68
C TYR A 18 2.31 13.56 6.36
N THR A 19 1.67 14.71 6.60
CA THR A 19 2.37 15.94 7.00
C THR A 19 2.09 16.43 8.41
N SER A 20 1.08 15.90 9.11
CA SER A 20 0.79 16.32 10.49
C SER A 20 1.83 15.79 11.48
N ASP A 21 2.10 16.59 12.51
CA ASP A 21 2.93 16.29 13.68
C ASP A 21 2.19 16.69 14.97
N ASP A 22 2.66 16.21 16.12
CA ASP A 22 2.28 16.67 17.44
C ASP A 22 3.52 16.75 18.35
N PRO A 23 4.01 17.95 18.72
CA PRO A 23 5.20 18.12 19.55
C PRO A 23 5.04 17.55 20.98
N ARG A 24 3.81 17.21 21.40
CA ARG A 24 3.53 16.57 22.69
C ARG A 24 3.53 15.04 22.59
N SER A 25 3.53 14.49 21.39
CA SER A 25 3.66 13.05 21.17
C SER A 25 5.11 12.61 21.32
N GLN A 26 5.34 11.40 21.81
CA GLN A 26 6.67 10.79 21.81
C GLN A 26 7.04 10.16 20.45
N PHE A 27 6.06 9.91 19.58
CA PHE A 27 6.23 9.12 18.35
C PHE A 27 6.03 9.91 17.06
N VAL A 28 5.39 11.07 17.12
CA VAL A 28 5.09 11.92 15.96
C VAL A 28 5.42 13.38 16.25
N LYS A 29 6.51 13.65 16.98
CA LYS A 29 7.09 15.01 17.10
C LYS A 29 7.46 15.54 15.72
N LEU A 30 7.90 14.65 14.82
CA LEU A 30 8.05 14.88 13.40
C LEU A 30 6.92 14.17 12.64
N SER A 31 6.50 14.77 11.53
CA SER A 31 5.56 14.13 10.61
C SER A 31 6.19 12.91 9.93
N VAL A 32 5.34 11.98 9.48
CA VAL A 32 5.76 10.81 8.70
C VAL A 32 6.60 11.22 7.49
N ARG A 33 6.23 12.32 6.82
CA ARG A 33 7.04 12.95 5.77
C ARG A 33 8.47 13.19 6.22
N LYS A 34 8.69 13.83 7.37
CA LYS A 34 10.02 14.16 7.87
C LYS A 34 10.79 12.93 8.35
N GLN A 35 10.13 12.01 9.04
CA GLN A 35 10.75 10.73 9.43
C GLN A 35 11.27 9.98 8.20
N LEU A 36 10.45 9.86 7.15
CA LEU A 36 10.82 9.19 5.91
C LEU A 36 11.99 9.90 5.20
N GLN A 37 11.91 11.23 5.03
CA GLN A 37 12.96 12.01 4.38
C GLN A 37 14.32 11.81 5.07
N LEU A 38 14.37 11.95 6.39
CA LEU A 38 15.59 11.76 7.18
C LEU A 38 16.15 10.34 7.04
N ARG A 39 15.27 9.32 7.12
CA ARG A 39 15.72 7.93 7.01
C ARG A 39 16.26 7.59 5.63
N ILE A 40 15.65 8.13 4.56
CA ILE A 40 16.14 7.95 3.20
C ILE A 40 17.50 8.65 3.01
N GLU A 41 17.67 9.86 3.53
CA GLU A 41 18.97 10.56 3.49
C GLU A 41 20.07 9.77 4.23
N GLU A 42 19.76 9.24 5.41
CA GLU A 42 20.68 8.38 6.18
C GLU A 42 21.10 7.14 5.39
N LEU A 43 20.13 6.43 4.79
CA LEU A 43 20.39 5.24 3.97
C LEU A 43 21.21 5.58 2.72
N ARG A 44 20.93 6.71 2.06
CA ARG A 44 21.74 7.18 0.92
C ARG A 44 23.17 7.45 1.32
N ASN A 45 23.40 8.10 2.46
CA ASN A 45 24.74 8.35 2.96
C ASN A 45 25.48 7.06 3.31
N LYS A 46 24.78 6.10 3.93
CA LYS A 46 25.33 4.79 4.29
C LYS A 46 25.77 3.98 3.07
N TYR A 47 25.00 4.03 1.99
CA TYR A 47 25.24 3.25 0.77
C TYR A 47 25.64 4.11 -0.43
N ARG A 48 26.32 5.25 -0.18
CA ARG A 48 26.64 6.27 -1.21
C ARG A 48 27.52 5.78 -2.35
N ASP A 49 28.28 4.71 -2.10
CA ASP A 49 29.22 4.12 -3.05
C ASP A 49 28.59 2.95 -3.84
N GLU A 50 27.29 2.69 -3.62
CA GLU A 50 26.52 1.65 -4.30
C GLU A 50 25.53 2.23 -5.32
N LYS A 51 25.06 1.38 -6.23
CA LYS A 51 23.98 1.74 -7.16
C LYS A 51 22.63 1.51 -6.49
N LEU A 52 22.00 2.60 -6.05
CA LEU A 52 20.73 2.55 -5.32
C LEU A 52 19.51 2.59 -6.24
N SER A 53 18.41 2.05 -5.72
CA SER A 53 17.05 2.24 -6.22
C SER A 53 16.08 2.24 -5.04
N LEU A 54 14.97 2.97 -5.16
CA LEU A 54 13.94 3.05 -4.12
C LEU A 54 12.63 2.44 -4.62
N VAL A 55 12.08 1.50 -3.86
CA VAL A 55 10.76 0.92 -4.10
C VAL A 55 9.84 1.23 -2.93
N LEU A 56 8.72 1.90 -3.21
CA LEU A 56 7.64 2.13 -2.26
C LEU A 56 6.48 1.19 -2.61
N THR A 57 5.82 0.64 -1.60
CA THR A 57 4.69 -0.26 -1.80
C THR A 57 3.65 -0.03 -0.71
N GLY A 58 2.39 -0.26 -1.08
CA GLY A 58 1.28 -0.14 -0.15
C GLY A 58 -0.02 -0.64 -0.78
N HIS A 59 -0.98 -0.89 0.10
CA HIS A 59 -2.34 -1.26 -0.25
C HIS A 59 -3.32 -0.24 0.31
N SER A 60 -4.39 0.06 -0.43
CA SER A 60 -5.45 0.96 0.03
C SER A 60 -4.91 2.35 0.46
N LEU A 61 -5.16 2.81 1.69
CA LEU A 61 -4.55 4.01 2.25
C LEU A 61 -3.01 4.03 2.09
N GLY A 62 -2.33 2.90 2.33
CA GLY A 62 -0.88 2.78 2.18
C GLY A 62 -0.42 2.93 0.73
N ALA A 63 -1.26 2.59 -0.25
CA ALA A 63 -0.97 2.84 -1.66
C ALA A 63 -0.97 4.34 -1.97
N SER A 64 -2.00 5.07 -1.50
CA SER A 64 -2.06 6.53 -1.66
C SER A 64 -0.86 7.23 -1.02
N LEU A 65 -0.47 6.79 0.19
CA LEU A 65 0.71 7.31 0.88
C LEU A 65 2.01 6.98 0.11
N SER A 66 2.14 5.76 -0.44
CA SER A 66 3.31 5.38 -1.24
C SER A 66 3.48 6.26 -2.48
N VAL A 67 2.40 6.59 -3.19
CA VAL A 67 2.44 7.51 -4.34
C VAL A 67 2.84 8.92 -3.90
N LEU A 68 2.24 9.42 -2.82
CA LEU A 68 2.54 10.77 -2.30
C LEU A 68 3.98 10.87 -1.82
N SER A 69 4.48 9.87 -1.09
CA SER A 69 5.87 9.80 -0.63
C SER A 69 6.87 9.69 -1.76
N ALA A 70 6.61 8.84 -2.77
CA ALA A 70 7.48 8.70 -3.93
C ALA A 70 7.60 10.02 -4.70
N PHE A 71 6.46 10.69 -4.92
CA PHE A 71 6.41 12.00 -5.54
C PHE A 71 7.17 13.04 -4.70
N ASP A 72 6.92 13.10 -3.39
CA ASP A 72 7.53 14.08 -2.48
C ASP A 72 9.06 13.95 -2.42
N LEU A 73 9.58 12.73 -2.32
CA LEU A 73 11.03 12.48 -2.29
C LEU A 73 11.71 12.95 -3.59
N VAL A 74 11.04 12.77 -4.74
CA VAL A 74 11.56 13.19 -6.04
C VAL A 74 11.42 14.70 -6.26
N GLU A 75 10.24 15.27 -6.02
CA GLU A 75 9.95 16.71 -6.18
C GLU A 75 10.86 17.58 -5.30
N ASN A 76 11.23 17.10 -4.10
CA ASN A 76 12.14 17.82 -3.19
C ASN A 76 13.61 17.45 -3.39
N GLY A 77 13.96 16.70 -4.43
CA GLY A 77 15.34 16.43 -4.83
C GLY A 77 16.09 15.41 -3.98
N ILE A 78 15.44 14.75 -3.01
CA ILE A 78 16.06 13.82 -2.05
C ILE A 78 16.57 12.56 -2.74
N VAL A 79 15.91 12.14 -3.83
CA VAL A 79 16.24 10.93 -4.62
C VAL A 79 16.26 11.21 -6.13
N SER A 80 16.60 12.45 -6.52
CA SER A 80 16.58 12.89 -7.93
C SER A 80 17.56 12.13 -8.84
N ASP A 81 18.58 11.52 -8.27
CA ASP A 81 19.68 10.80 -8.90
C ASP A 81 19.49 9.28 -9.00
N ILE A 82 18.44 8.72 -8.36
CA ILE A 82 18.21 7.26 -8.33
C ILE A 82 16.84 6.89 -8.91
N PRO A 83 16.69 5.67 -9.46
CA PRO A 83 15.38 5.16 -9.87
C PRO A 83 14.43 4.99 -8.68
N VAL A 84 13.21 5.50 -8.81
CA VAL A 84 12.14 5.40 -7.82
C VAL A 84 10.93 4.72 -8.46
N SER A 85 10.42 3.68 -7.80
CA SER A 85 9.21 2.98 -8.21
C SER A 85 8.22 2.88 -7.07
N ALA A 86 6.96 3.21 -7.31
CA ALA A 86 5.86 2.84 -6.43
C ALA A 86 5.08 1.68 -7.06
N ILE A 87 5.07 0.51 -6.41
CA ILE A 87 4.26 -0.64 -6.83
C ILE A 87 3.16 -0.79 -5.81
N ILE A 88 1.92 -0.50 -6.20
CA ILE A 88 0.83 -0.30 -5.26
C ILE A 88 -0.39 -1.12 -5.65
N PHE A 89 -1.22 -1.44 -4.66
CA PHE A 89 -2.35 -2.37 -4.80
C PHE A 89 -3.65 -1.71 -4.32
N GLY A 90 -4.69 -1.74 -5.15
CA GLY A 90 -6.01 -1.21 -4.76
C GLY A 90 -5.96 0.26 -4.31
N SER A 91 -5.21 1.11 -4.99
CA SER A 91 -5.07 2.52 -4.60
C SER A 91 -6.33 3.32 -4.90
N PRO A 92 -6.86 4.09 -3.94
CA PRO A 92 -7.71 5.24 -4.24
C PRO A 92 -6.99 6.25 -5.14
N ASN A 93 -7.75 7.16 -5.77
CA ASN A 93 -7.16 8.30 -6.47
C ASN A 93 -6.45 9.24 -5.49
N VAL A 94 -5.28 9.74 -5.90
CA VAL A 94 -4.39 10.52 -5.03
C VAL A 94 -4.55 12.02 -5.24
N GLY A 95 -4.64 12.48 -6.49
CA GLY A 95 -4.64 13.91 -6.81
C GLY A 95 -5.35 14.25 -8.11
N ASN A 96 -5.31 15.54 -8.43
CA ASN A 96 -5.90 16.11 -9.64
C ASN A 96 -5.01 15.92 -10.87
N LYS A 97 -5.51 16.34 -12.03
CA LYS A 97 -4.78 16.27 -13.30
C LYS A 97 -3.42 16.98 -13.25
N ALA A 98 -3.34 18.16 -12.63
CA ALA A 98 -2.07 18.88 -12.49
C ALA A 98 -1.03 18.14 -11.64
N PHE A 99 -1.46 17.34 -10.65
CA PHE A 99 -0.57 16.46 -9.90
C PHE A 99 -0.01 15.34 -10.78
N ASP A 100 -0.87 14.69 -11.57
CA ASP A 100 -0.43 13.65 -12.52
C ASP A 100 0.53 14.19 -13.59
N GLU A 101 0.17 15.30 -14.23
CA GLU A 101 1.02 16.00 -15.21
C GLU A 101 2.36 16.44 -14.61
N ARG A 102 2.42 16.71 -13.30
CA ARG A 102 3.67 17.01 -12.60
C ARG A 102 4.47 15.74 -12.31
N LEU A 103 3.81 14.67 -11.89
CA LEU A 103 4.41 13.37 -11.63
C LEU A 103 5.08 12.81 -12.90
N GLU A 104 4.42 12.91 -14.05
CA GLU A 104 4.92 12.42 -15.34
C GLU A 104 6.20 13.13 -15.83
N LYS A 105 6.48 14.36 -15.35
CA LYS A 105 7.71 15.09 -15.69
C LYS A 105 8.96 14.44 -15.09
N TYR A 106 8.81 13.64 -14.03
CA TYR A 106 9.93 12.98 -13.36
C TYR A 106 10.31 11.67 -14.07
N LYS A 107 11.40 11.71 -14.83
CA LYS A 107 11.89 10.54 -15.58
C LYS A 107 12.33 9.38 -14.70
N ASN A 108 12.81 9.68 -13.49
CA ASN A 108 13.28 8.69 -12.52
C ASN A 108 12.16 8.13 -11.64
N LEU A 109 10.91 8.58 -11.79
CA LEU A 109 9.75 8.10 -11.03
C LEU A 109 8.81 7.29 -11.92
N LYS A 110 8.45 6.10 -11.45
CA LYS A 110 7.39 5.26 -12.05
C LYS A 110 6.42 4.78 -10.99
N VAL A 111 5.14 4.73 -11.33
CA VAL A 111 4.08 4.24 -10.45
C VAL A 111 3.32 3.15 -11.20
N LEU A 112 3.24 1.96 -10.63
CA LEU A 112 2.48 0.82 -11.13
C LEU A 112 1.31 0.55 -10.18
N HIS A 113 0.09 0.72 -10.69
CA HIS A 113 -1.17 0.44 -10.00
C HIS A 113 -1.67 -0.95 -10.35
N VAL A 114 -1.65 -1.86 -9.39
CA VAL A 114 -2.35 -3.14 -9.51
C VAL A 114 -3.79 -2.94 -9.04
N LYS A 115 -4.74 -2.98 -10.00
CA LYS A 115 -6.16 -2.72 -9.76
C LYS A 115 -6.97 -3.97 -10.03
N ASN A 116 -7.83 -4.34 -9.09
CA ASN A 116 -8.84 -5.34 -9.33
C ASN A 116 -10.06 -4.68 -10.00
N THR A 117 -10.52 -5.22 -11.12
CA THR A 117 -11.54 -4.58 -11.96
C THR A 117 -12.89 -4.33 -11.26
N ILE A 118 -13.19 -5.10 -10.21
CA ILE A 118 -14.42 -4.97 -9.42
C ILE A 118 -14.21 -4.21 -8.10
N ASP A 119 -13.00 -3.74 -7.82
CA ASP A 119 -12.69 -3.02 -6.59
C ASP A 119 -13.08 -1.53 -6.70
N LEU A 120 -14.18 -1.19 -6.03
CA LEU A 120 -14.78 0.15 -6.02
C LEU A 120 -13.88 1.20 -5.35
N ILE A 121 -12.97 0.80 -4.45
CA ILE A 121 -12.09 1.74 -3.74
C ILE A 121 -11.15 2.45 -4.72
N THR A 122 -10.77 1.78 -5.81
CA THR A 122 -9.88 2.35 -6.83
C THR A 122 -10.50 3.51 -7.62
N HIS A 123 -11.81 3.71 -7.49
CA HIS A 123 -12.55 4.80 -8.13
C HIS A 123 -12.89 5.95 -7.17
N TYR A 124 -12.50 5.85 -5.89
CA TYR A 124 -12.71 6.90 -4.90
C TYR A 124 -11.48 7.83 -4.81
N PRO A 125 -11.62 9.17 -4.70
CA PRO A 125 -12.89 9.93 -4.67
C PRO A 125 -13.57 10.04 -6.03
N GLY A 126 -12.82 9.84 -7.12
CA GLY A 126 -13.35 9.73 -8.48
C GLY A 126 -13.29 11.02 -9.30
N ARG A 127 -13.48 10.86 -10.61
CA ARG A 127 -13.30 11.92 -11.63
C ARG A 127 -14.26 13.10 -11.48
N LEU A 128 -15.47 12.87 -10.96
CA LEU A 128 -16.46 13.93 -10.74
C LEU A 128 -15.98 14.97 -9.70
N PHE A 129 -15.07 14.57 -8.81
CA PHE A 129 -14.44 15.46 -7.82
C PHE A 129 -13.07 15.99 -8.28
N GLY A 130 -12.73 15.84 -9.57
CA GLY A 130 -11.50 16.37 -10.17
C GLY A 130 -10.26 15.49 -9.97
N TYR A 131 -10.43 14.25 -9.51
CA TYR A 131 -9.32 13.29 -9.35
C TYR A 131 -9.07 12.50 -10.64
N VAL A 132 -7.83 12.09 -10.86
CA VAL A 132 -7.44 11.25 -12.00
C VAL A 132 -6.68 10.01 -11.55
N ASP A 133 -6.66 9.01 -12.43
CA ASP A 133 -5.73 7.89 -12.32
C ASP A 133 -4.33 8.39 -12.66
N THR A 134 -3.30 7.87 -11.98
CA THR A 134 -1.91 8.31 -12.19
C THR A 134 -1.02 7.13 -12.56
N GLY A 135 0.03 7.37 -13.34
CA GLY A 135 1.00 6.32 -13.68
C GLY A 135 0.45 5.19 -14.57
N ILE A 136 0.95 3.98 -14.37
CA ILE A 136 0.71 2.81 -15.23
C ILE A 136 -0.21 1.82 -14.50
N GLU A 137 -1.16 1.23 -15.22
CA GLU A 137 -2.11 0.26 -14.64
C GLU A 137 -1.81 -1.18 -15.07
N LEU A 138 -1.83 -2.09 -14.09
CA LEU A 138 -2.00 -3.52 -14.28
C LEU A 138 -3.39 -3.90 -13.75
N VAL A 139 -4.35 -4.02 -14.66
CA VAL A 139 -5.72 -4.40 -14.32
C VAL A 139 -5.85 -5.92 -14.29
N ILE A 140 -6.33 -6.45 -13.17
CA ILE A 140 -6.62 -7.86 -12.95
C ILE A 140 -8.10 -8.06 -12.63
N ASP A 141 -8.57 -9.29 -12.65
CA ASP A 141 -9.92 -9.65 -12.21
C ASP A 141 -9.87 -10.86 -11.28
N THR A 142 -10.21 -10.64 -10.01
CA THR A 142 -10.19 -11.71 -9.00
C THR A 142 -11.16 -12.84 -9.32
N ARG A 143 -12.23 -12.57 -10.07
CA ARG A 143 -13.25 -13.58 -10.45
C ARG A 143 -12.71 -14.65 -11.39
N LYS A 144 -11.56 -14.42 -12.03
CA LYS A 144 -10.92 -15.42 -12.91
C LYS A 144 -10.30 -16.59 -12.16
N SER A 145 -9.97 -16.42 -10.88
CA SER A 145 -9.41 -17.53 -10.12
C SER A 145 -10.49 -18.58 -9.84
N PRO A 146 -10.32 -19.85 -10.26
CA PRO A 146 -11.29 -20.91 -10.00
C PRO A 146 -11.38 -21.25 -8.51
N SER A 147 -10.41 -20.81 -7.70
CA SER A 147 -10.35 -21.09 -6.26
C SER A 147 -11.13 -20.10 -5.38
N LEU A 148 -11.59 -18.97 -5.94
CA LEU A 148 -12.30 -17.94 -5.18
C LEU A 148 -13.81 -18.08 -5.32
N LYS A 149 -14.54 -17.69 -4.28
CA LYS A 149 -16.01 -17.56 -4.28
C LYS A 149 -16.42 -16.36 -5.15
N ASP A 150 -17.62 -16.42 -5.73
CA ASP A 150 -18.27 -15.25 -6.36
C ASP A 150 -18.86 -14.33 -5.27
N SER A 151 -17.98 -13.66 -4.52
CA SER A 151 -18.38 -12.78 -3.42
C SER A 151 -19.05 -11.50 -3.91
N LYS A 152 -20.09 -11.07 -3.18
CA LYS A 152 -20.76 -9.78 -3.37
C LYS A 152 -20.34 -8.72 -2.34
N ASN A 153 -19.34 -9.02 -1.52
CA ASN A 153 -18.82 -8.13 -0.49
C ASN A 153 -17.69 -7.25 -1.05
N PRO A 154 -17.83 -5.92 -1.09
CA PRO A 154 -16.77 -5.02 -1.56
C PRO A 154 -15.42 -5.19 -0.85
N SER A 155 -15.43 -5.56 0.44
CA SER A 155 -14.19 -5.80 1.19
C SER A 155 -13.37 -6.97 0.63
N ASP A 156 -14.03 -7.98 0.04
CA ASP A 156 -13.34 -9.12 -0.58
C ASP A 156 -12.70 -8.72 -1.91
N TRP A 157 -13.36 -7.86 -2.67
CA TRP A 157 -12.83 -7.32 -3.93
C TRP A 157 -11.58 -6.47 -3.70
N HIS A 158 -11.52 -5.80 -2.55
CA HIS A 158 -10.42 -4.96 -2.13
C HIS A 158 -9.32 -5.73 -1.35
N ASN A 159 -9.48 -7.03 -1.11
CA ASN A 159 -8.55 -7.79 -0.27
C ASN A 159 -7.16 -7.95 -0.94
N LEU A 160 -6.10 -7.51 -0.26
CA LEU A 160 -4.73 -7.57 -0.77
C LEU A 160 -4.28 -9.00 -1.11
N GLN A 161 -4.60 -9.99 -0.27
CA GLN A 161 -4.14 -11.37 -0.49
C GLN A 161 -4.84 -12.02 -1.69
N ALA A 162 -6.10 -11.63 -1.94
CA ALA A 162 -6.84 -12.01 -3.15
C ALA A 162 -6.25 -11.36 -4.41
N ILE A 163 -5.91 -10.07 -4.35
CA ILE A 163 -5.23 -9.35 -5.44
C ILE A 163 -3.89 -10.05 -5.76
N LEU A 164 -3.06 -10.31 -4.75
CA LEU A 164 -1.76 -10.98 -4.91
C LEU A 164 -1.90 -12.43 -5.40
N HIS A 165 -2.94 -13.16 -4.96
CA HIS A 165 -3.26 -14.48 -5.48
C HIS A 165 -3.54 -14.43 -6.99
N VAL A 166 -4.30 -13.44 -7.43
CA VAL A 166 -4.62 -13.32 -8.85
C VAL A 166 -3.42 -12.84 -9.66
N VAL A 167 -2.62 -11.88 -9.16
CA VAL A 167 -1.34 -11.51 -9.78
C VAL A 167 -0.44 -12.73 -10.00
N ALA A 168 -0.41 -13.66 -9.04
CA ALA A 168 0.41 -14.87 -9.13
C ALA A 168 -0.01 -15.84 -10.26
N GLY A 169 -1.24 -15.74 -10.78
CA GLY A 169 -1.75 -16.58 -11.86
C GLY A 169 -2.40 -15.84 -13.03
N TRP A 170 -2.21 -14.52 -13.11
CA TRP A 170 -2.82 -13.68 -14.13
C TRP A 170 -2.11 -13.83 -15.47
N ASN A 171 -2.81 -14.35 -16.48
CA ASN A 171 -2.33 -14.44 -17.87
C ASN A 171 -3.10 -13.52 -18.82
N GLY A 172 -3.62 -12.40 -18.31
CA GLY A 172 -4.40 -11.43 -19.07
C GLY A 172 -5.89 -11.74 -19.14
N GLU A 173 -6.67 -10.78 -19.64
CA GLU A 173 -8.14 -10.86 -19.69
C GLU A 173 -8.66 -12.01 -20.56
N LYS A 174 -7.94 -12.38 -21.62
CA LYS A 174 -8.29 -13.49 -22.51
C LYS A 174 -7.58 -14.81 -22.19
N GLY A 175 -6.59 -14.79 -21.28
CA GLY A 175 -5.83 -15.98 -20.91
C GLY A 175 -6.44 -16.74 -19.74
N GLU A 176 -6.21 -18.05 -19.68
CA GLU A 176 -6.66 -18.87 -18.55
C GLU A 176 -5.89 -18.54 -17.27
N PHE A 177 -6.56 -18.63 -16.13
CA PHE A 177 -5.91 -18.48 -14.83
C PHE A 177 -5.02 -19.68 -14.55
N GLU A 178 -3.73 -19.44 -14.34
CA GLU A 178 -2.76 -20.49 -14.06
C GLU A 178 -1.63 -19.90 -13.22
N LEU A 179 -1.47 -20.40 -11.99
CA LEU A 179 -0.42 -19.94 -11.09
C LEU A 179 0.97 -20.12 -11.73
N LYS A 180 1.69 -19.01 -11.91
CA LYS A 180 3.06 -18.96 -12.45
C LYS A 180 4.13 -18.99 -11.38
N VAL A 181 3.72 -18.85 -10.12
CA VAL A 181 4.59 -18.94 -8.94
C VAL A 181 3.94 -19.79 -7.87
N LYS A 182 4.75 -20.47 -7.05
CA LYS A 182 4.26 -21.23 -5.90
C LYS A 182 3.77 -20.26 -4.83
N ARG A 183 2.45 -20.13 -4.69
CA ARG A 183 1.79 -19.29 -3.69
C ARG A 183 0.71 -20.10 -2.97
N SER A 184 0.71 -20.06 -1.64
CA SER A 184 -0.29 -20.78 -0.84
C SER A 184 -1.67 -20.12 -0.98
N LEU A 185 -2.69 -20.91 -1.32
CA LEU A 185 -4.08 -20.46 -1.34
C LEU A 185 -4.51 -19.93 0.02
N ALA A 186 -4.05 -20.56 1.11
CA ALA A 186 -4.47 -20.20 2.46
C ALA A 186 -4.22 -18.72 2.79
N LEU A 187 -3.25 -18.07 2.16
CA LEU A 187 -2.97 -16.64 2.34
C LEU A 187 -4.18 -15.77 2.01
N VAL A 188 -5.05 -16.16 1.07
CA VAL A 188 -6.26 -15.43 0.70
C VAL A 188 -7.15 -15.20 1.91
N ASN A 189 -7.41 -16.25 2.70
CA ASN A 189 -8.29 -16.17 3.87
C ASN A 189 -7.62 -15.57 5.12
N LYS A 190 -6.46 -14.91 5.01
CA LYS A 190 -5.82 -14.25 6.17
C LYS A 190 -6.80 -13.35 6.92
N SER A 191 -7.56 -12.52 6.20
CA SER A 191 -8.48 -11.52 6.77
C SER A 191 -9.88 -11.56 6.14
N CYS A 192 -10.22 -12.64 5.42
CA CYS A 192 -11.52 -12.84 4.81
C CYS A 192 -11.83 -14.35 4.68
N GLU A 193 -12.95 -14.69 4.04
CA GLU A 193 -13.36 -16.07 3.76
C GLU A 193 -13.66 -16.26 2.26
N LEU A 194 -12.76 -15.79 1.41
CA LEU A 194 -12.98 -15.70 -0.04
C LEU A 194 -12.66 -16.99 -0.80
N LEU A 195 -11.88 -17.91 -0.24
CA LEU A 195 -11.65 -19.23 -0.85
C LEU A 195 -12.95 -20.05 -0.85
N LYS A 196 -13.15 -20.88 -1.88
CA LYS A 196 -14.25 -21.87 -1.88
C LYS A 196 -14.11 -22.86 -0.72
N ASP A 197 -15.26 -23.32 -0.21
CA ASP A 197 -15.31 -24.16 1.00
C ASP A 197 -14.64 -25.52 0.81
N GLU A 198 -14.56 -26.02 -0.43
CA GLU A 198 -13.87 -27.27 -0.79
C GLU A 198 -12.38 -27.29 -0.45
N TYR A 199 -11.75 -26.12 -0.29
CA TYR A 199 -10.34 -26.03 0.12
C TYR A 199 -10.14 -26.16 1.64
N LEU A 200 -11.21 -26.16 2.44
CA LEU A 200 -11.19 -26.37 3.89
C LEU A 200 -10.23 -25.43 4.66
N VAL A 201 -9.97 -24.24 4.11
CA VAL A 201 -9.17 -23.20 4.78
C VAL A 201 -10.12 -22.31 5.59
N PRO A 202 -9.96 -22.22 6.92
CA PRO A 202 -10.78 -21.33 7.75
C PRO A 202 -10.73 -19.88 7.28
N GLY A 203 -11.86 -19.19 7.33
CA GLY A 203 -11.93 -17.75 7.09
C GLY A 203 -11.25 -16.96 8.19
N SER A 204 -10.69 -15.79 7.84
CA SER A 204 -10.09 -14.81 8.76
C SER A 204 -9.17 -15.44 9.81
N TRP A 205 -8.34 -16.39 9.35
CA TRP A 205 -7.54 -17.23 10.25
C TRP A 205 -6.35 -16.49 10.86
N TRP A 206 -5.94 -15.34 10.31
CA TRP A 206 -4.81 -14.59 10.85
C TRP A 206 -5.21 -13.93 12.17
N ILE A 207 -4.78 -14.56 13.25
CA ILE A 207 -4.98 -14.07 14.61
C ILE A 207 -3.80 -14.52 15.47
N GLU A 208 -3.41 -13.67 16.42
CA GLU A 208 -2.40 -14.05 17.41
C GLU A 208 -2.87 -15.27 18.20
N LYS A 209 -1.92 -16.13 18.58
CA LYS A 209 -2.21 -17.29 19.44
C LYS A 209 -2.89 -16.78 20.71
N ASN A 210 -4.05 -17.35 21.05
CA ASN A 210 -4.88 -16.92 22.18
C ASN A 210 -5.19 -15.41 22.18
N LYS A 211 -5.20 -14.76 21.00
CA LYS A 211 -5.35 -13.30 20.85
C LYS A 211 -4.32 -12.49 21.63
N GLY A 212 -3.11 -13.03 21.81
CA GLY A 212 -2.01 -12.40 22.54
C GLY A 212 -2.00 -12.68 24.04
N LEU A 213 -2.92 -13.50 24.56
CA LEU A 213 -2.87 -13.90 25.97
C LEU A 213 -1.85 -15.03 26.20
N VAL A 214 -1.09 -14.90 27.29
CA VAL A 214 -0.14 -15.89 27.79
C VAL A 214 -0.43 -16.20 29.26
N LEU A 215 -0.17 -17.43 29.69
CA LEU A 215 -0.24 -17.81 31.11
C LEU A 215 1.02 -17.29 31.81
N ASP A 216 0.85 -16.45 32.82
CA ASP A 216 1.90 -16.07 33.74
C ASP A 216 2.02 -17.17 34.81
N GLU A 217 3.12 -17.92 34.77
CA GLU A 217 3.35 -19.08 35.65
C GLU A 217 3.64 -18.68 37.11
N GLU A 218 4.05 -17.43 37.37
CA GLU A 218 4.35 -16.97 38.73
C GLU A 218 3.07 -16.63 39.51
N ILE A 219 2.12 -15.96 38.86
CA ILE A 219 0.84 -15.58 39.46
C ILE A 219 -0.29 -16.57 39.15
N GLY A 220 -0.12 -17.43 38.14
CA GLY A 220 -1.10 -18.43 37.72
C GLY A 220 -2.31 -17.88 36.96
N ASP A 221 -2.17 -16.75 36.26
CA ASP A 221 -3.28 -16.06 35.56
C ASP A 221 -2.93 -15.74 34.09
N TRP A 222 -3.96 -15.52 33.26
CA TRP A 222 -3.79 -15.15 31.85
C TRP A 222 -3.63 -13.64 31.69
N VAL A 223 -2.50 -13.22 31.16
CA VAL A 223 -2.15 -11.81 30.94
C VAL A 223 -1.91 -11.53 29.47
N LEU A 224 -2.00 -10.27 29.06
CA LEU A 224 -1.57 -9.87 27.73
C LEU A 224 -0.04 -10.00 27.64
N ALA A 225 0.44 -10.69 26.62
CA ALA A 225 1.86 -10.72 26.32
C ALA A 225 2.36 -9.28 26.13
N PRO A 226 3.53 -8.92 26.68
CA PRO A 226 4.19 -7.69 26.30
C PRO A 226 4.43 -7.70 24.78
N PRO A 227 4.36 -6.54 24.10
CA PRO A 227 4.69 -6.45 22.69
C PRO A 227 6.10 -6.99 22.44
N SER A 228 6.33 -7.59 21.26
CA SER A 228 7.68 -7.95 20.86
C SER A 228 8.54 -6.69 20.69
N ASP A 229 9.86 -6.81 20.82
CA ASP A 229 10.78 -5.69 20.63
C ASP A 229 10.61 -5.00 19.26
N GLU A 230 10.20 -5.76 18.23
CA GLU A 230 9.95 -5.26 16.88
C GLU A 230 8.65 -4.46 16.75
N ASP A 231 7.66 -4.74 17.62
CA ASP A 231 6.35 -4.06 17.63
C ASP A 231 6.33 -2.84 18.57
N LEU A 232 7.37 -2.68 19.38
CA LEU A 232 7.45 -1.53 20.28
C LEU A 232 7.69 -0.26 19.46
N PRO A 233 6.83 0.76 19.58
CA PRO A 233 7.08 2.03 18.93
C PRO A 233 8.32 2.66 19.57
N HIS A 234 9.32 2.99 18.75
CA HIS A 234 10.51 3.69 19.22
C HIS A 234 10.23 5.19 19.27
N PRO A 235 10.39 5.85 20.44
CA PRO A 235 10.28 7.30 20.54
C PRO A 235 11.21 7.98 19.54
N GLU A 236 10.76 9.10 18.99
CA GLU A 236 11.62 9.97 18.20
C GLU A 236 12.59 10.69 19.16
N PHE A 237 13.79 10.11 19.29
CA PHE A 237 14.90 10.54 20.16
C PHE A 237 14.65 10.34 21.67
#